data_AF-A0A855QIH3-F1
#
_entry.id   AF-A0A855QIH3-F1
#
_cell.length_a   1.000
_cell.length_b   1.000
_cell.length_c   1.000
_cell.angle_alpha   90.00
_cell.angle_beta   90.00
_cell.angle_gamma   90.00
#
_symmetry.space_group_name_H-M   'P 1'
#
loop_
_entity.id
_entity.type
_entity.pdbx_description
1 polymer ?
#
loop_
_entity_poly.entity_id
_entity_poly.type
_entity_poly.pdbx_seq_one_letter_code
_entity_poly.pdbx_strand_id
1 'polypeptide(L)'
;MSMTWGLSGPEQLDGERRTRTLDIGAAVREYNERAVPGMGGVWYAKQLFLAMLGIALAQKLRERKSNVSNIDAANAIEALGCYYALKQNNGQGDARVRGSEKLRGKANFNFKTLCKPGFYVSQPMRMGTGQALLALGLVRAQGERFNAFACTAFGHEFVNACCGDDGALLEELAQWAQRGDSVDRLKAPVSGLLSPLQVLPAQARALLSRRIDAELSPASGGLRRAAIRGWVRARHAKPEAVFDWAERPDEIDPEHWNDLHYGALFFQVQDAAYDVLNAVEQHMAVLSTQRFELGCVLPERISTHITHLREMARLFLDNPQRQRIDPVASTFCHECTDPDSSNLLASLVSRDGRVLRLQGKDILPGGAFQHQVLEVDIGQAVIEAQAALPAWISHRVGRLHRLDLDLQGQLSAWLTPAPAVAIEEVSL
;
A
#
# COMPACT_ATOMS: atom_id res chain seq x y z
N MET A 1 23.44 54.36 -8.74
CA MET A 1 22.48 53.25 -8.91
C MET A 1 23.28 51.98 -9.15
N SER A 2 23.45 51.14 -8.14
CA SER A 2 24.19 49.88 -8.24
C SER A 2 23.18 48.76 -8.49
N MET A 3 23.27 48.10 -9.65
CA MET A 3 22.51 46.89 -9.95
C MET A 3 23.24 45.69 -9.35
N THR A 4 22.74 45.22 -8.21
CA THR A 4 23.17 43.95 -7.63
C THR A 4 22.53 42.80 -8.41
N TRP A 5 23.29 42.18 -9.30
CA TRP A 5 22.92 40.88 -9.88
C TRP A 5 23.04 39.83 -8.77
N GLY A 6 21.91 39.34 -8.27
CA GLY A 6 21.86 38.21 -7.36
C GLY A 6 22.20 36.92 -8.11
N LEU A 7 23.29 36.27 -7.72
CA LEU A 7 23.54 34.88 -8.06
C LEU A 7 22.43 34.03 -7.45
N SER A 8 21.59 33.42 -8.29
CA SER A 8 20.71 32.33 -7.86
C SER A 8 21.60 31.26 -7.20
N GLY A 9 21.41 31.02 -5.91
CA GLY A 9 22.06 29.91 -5.22
C GLY A 9 21.73 28.58 -5.90
N PRO A 10 22.59 27.55 -5.76
CA PRO A 10 22.35 26.27 -6.40
C PRO A 10 20.99 25.73 -5.93
N GLU A 11 20.05 25.65 -6.87
CA GLU A 11 18.80 24.94 -6.68
C GLU A 11 19.19 23.48 -6.47
N GLN A 12 19.17 23.02 -5.21
CA GLN A 12 19.20 21.60 -4.91
C GLN A 12 17.90 21.03 -5.48
N LEU A 13 17.98 20.54 -6.72
CA LEU A 13 16.95 19.69 -7.28
C LEU A 13 16.74 18.55 -6.29
N ASP A 14 15.55 18.50 -5.68
CA ASP A 14 15.14 17.37 -4.84
C ASP A 14 15.42 16.09 -5.63
N GLY A 15 16.21 15.17 -5.04
CA GLY A 15 16.62 13.94 -5.70
C GLY A 15 15.43 13.20 -6.30
N GLU A 16 15.54 12.82 -7.57
CA GLU A 16 14.45 12.16 -8.28
C GLU A 16 14.14 10.81 -7.60
N ARG A 17 12.85 10.57 -7.29
CA ARG A 17 12.45 9.33 -6.62
C ARG A 17 12.69 8.13 -7.53
N ARG A 18 13.47 7.16 -7.04
CA ARG A 18 13.87 5.89 -7.68
C ARG A 18 12.71 4.91 -7.99
N THR A 19 11.46 5.33 -7.95
CA THR A 19 10.32 4.44 -8.19
C THR A 19 10.22 4.12 -9.68
N ARG A 20 10.39 2.83 -10.03
CA ARG A 20 10.22 2.34 -11.40
C ARG A 20 8.78 1.94 -11.68
N THR A 21 8.10 2.67 -12.56
CA THR A 21 6.68 2.44 -12.85
C THR A 21 6.43 1.59 -14.10
N LEU A 22 7.39 1.51 -15.03
CA LEU A 22 7.31 0.81 -16.32
C LEU A 22 6.06 1.15 -17.17
N ASP A 23 5.36 2.21 -16.82
CA ASP A 23 4.03 2.57 -17.32
C ASP A 23 2.99 1.42 -17.24
N ILE A 24 3.13 0.51 -16.28
CA ILE A 24 2.21 -0.63 -16.08
C ILE A 24 1.26 -0.45 -14.89
N GLY A 25 1.24 0.75 -14.29
CA GLY A 25 0.49 1.03 -13.06
C GLY A 25 -1.03 0.80 -13.19
N ALA A 26 -1.60 0.94 -14.39
CA ALA A 26 -3.01 0.64 -14.64
C ALA A 26 -3.28 -0.87 -14.54
N ALA A 27 -2.51 -1.69 -15.26
CA ALA A 27 -2.58 -3.16 -15.20
C ALA A 27 -2.38 -3.70 -13.78
N VAL A 28 -1.38 -3.16 -13.06
CA VAL A 28 -1.13 -3.54 -11.65
C VAL A 28 -2.36 -3.25 -10.79
N ARG A 29 -2.99 -2.08 -10.94
CA ARG A 29 -4.22 -1.75 -10.19
C ARG A 29 -5.37 -2.69 -10.54
N GLU A 30 -5.56 -2.98 -11.83
CA GLU A 30 -6.60 -3.86 -12.33
C GLU A 30 -6.48 -5.29 -11.75
N TYR A 31 -5.32 -5.92 -11.84
CA TYR A 31 -5.13 -7.27 -11.27
C TYR A 31 -5.28 -7.30 -9.75
N ASN A 32 -4.82 -6.25 -9.06
CA ASN A 32 -5.05 -6.12 -7.62
C ASN A 32 -6.55 -5.96 -7.29
N GLU A 33 -7.29 -5.20 -8.10
CA GLU A 33 -8.74 -5.00 -7.93
C GLU A 33 -9.51 -6.30 -8.17
N ARG A 34 -9.15 -7.08 -9.18
CA ARG A 34 -9.78 -8.38 -9.43
C ARG A 34 -9.50 -9.41 -8.34
N ALA A 35 -8.28 -9.38 -7.78
CA ALA A 35 -7.87 -10.27 -6.70
C ALA A 35 -8.65 -10.00 -5.40
N VAL A 36 -8.65 -8.74 -4.94
CA VAL A 36 -9.39 -8.31 -3.75
C VAL A 36 -10.11 -6.99 -4.05
N PRO A 37 -11.37 -7.08 -4.52
CA PRO A 37 -12.11 -5.91 -4.96
C PRO A 37 -12.46 -4.99 -3.80
N GLY A 38 -12.43 -3.69 -4.07
CA GLY A 38 -12.89 -2.63 -3.20
C GLY A 38 -12.01 -2.31 -2.01
N MET A 39 -11.02 -3.13 -1.64
CA MET A 39 -10.30 -2.95 -0.36
C MET A 39 -9.12 -1.97 -0.41
N GLY A 40 -8.59 -1.67 -1.60
CA GLY A 40 -7.48 -0.75 -1.78
C GLY A 40 -6.26 -1.08 -0.90
N GLY A 41 -5.88 -0.11 -0.07
CA GLY A 41 -4.71 -0.17 0.82
C GLY A 41 -5.02 -0.58 2.26
N VAL A 42 -6.24 -1.04 2.56
CA VAL A 42 -6.66 -1.37 3.92
C VAL A 42 -6.09 -2.71 4.36
N TRP A 43 -5.47 -2.74 5.54
CA TRP A 43 -4.90 -3.97 6.12
C TRP A 43 -5.14 -4.14 7.62
N TYR A 44 -5.82 -3.18 8.26
CA TYR A 44 -6.29 -3.24 9.65
C TYR A 44 -7.49 -2.29 9.83
N ALA A 45 -8.36 -2.58 10.79
CA ALA A 45 -9.67 -1.96 10.89
C ALA A 45 -9.63 -0.52 11.42
N LYS A 46 -8.67 -0.18 12.30
CA LYS A 46 -8.50 1.20 12.78
C LYS A 46 -8.24 2.20 11.66
N GLN A 47 -7.64 1.77 10.56
CA GLN A 47 -7.42 2.59 9.37
C GLN A 47 -8.75 3.15 8.82
N LEU A 48 -9.78 2.31 8.74
CA LEU A 48 -11.13 2.70 8.30
C LEU A 48 -11.82 3.60 9.33
N PHE A 49 -11.74 3.23 10.62
CA PHE A 49 -12.33 4.02 11.70
C PHE A 49 -11.79 5.46 11.75
N LEU A 50 -10.48 5.65 11.70
CA LEU A 50 -9.87 6.98 11.78
C LEU A 50 -10.24 7.85 10.57
N ALA A 51 -10.26 7.27 9.37
CA ALA A 51 -10.70 7.97 8.17
C ALA A 51 -12.18 8.36 8.26
N MET A 52 -13.04 7.44 8.69
CA MET A 52 -14.48 7.68 8.89
C MET A 52 -14.76 8.74 9.93
N LEU A 53 -14.07 8.68 11.09
CA LEU A 53 -14.21 9.66 12.15
C LEU A 53 -13.79 11.06 11.68
N GLY A 54 -12.74 11.17 10.86
CA GLY A 54 -12.34 12.41 10.22
C GLY A 54 -13.42 13.01 9.31
N ILE A 55 -14.05 12.17 8.48
CA ILE A 55 -15.15 12.59 7.59
C ILE A 55 -16.37 13.04 8.41
N ALA A 56 -16.76 12.24 9.40
CA ALA A 56 -17.88 12.54 10.31
C ALA A 56 -17.64 13.85 11.07
N LEU A 57 -16.41 14.07 11.59
CA LEU A 57 -16.03 15.30 12.27
C LEU A 57 -16.11 16.51 11.34
N ALA A 58 -15.61 16.39 10.11
CA ALA A 58 -15.69 17.48 9.13
C ALA A 58 -17.15 17.85 8.81
N GLN A 59 -18.02 16.84 8.64
CA GLN A 59 -19.45 17.07 8.44
C GLN A 59 -20.09 17.79 9.64
N LYS A 60 -19.82 17.32 10.87
CA LYS A 60 -20.31 17.93 12.11
C LYS A 60 -19.83 19.38 12.29
N LEU A 61 -18.58 19.67 11.94
CA LEU A 61 -18.03 21.01 12.00
C LEU A 61 -18.67 21.95 10.96
N ARG A 62 -18.96 21.45 9.76
CA ARG A 62 -19.68 22.21 8.73
C ARG A 62 -21.12 22.53 9.13
N GLU A 63 -21.83 21.60 9.78
CA GLU A 63 -23.15 21.85 10.38
C GLU A 63 -23.10 23.02 11.40
N ARG A 64 -21.96 23.19 12.08
CA ARG A 64 -21.70 24.30 13.01
C ARG A 64 -21.03 25.50 12.36
N LYS A 65 -21.15 25.65 11.04
CA LYS A 65 -20.61 26.79 10.27
C LYS A 65 -19.08 26.92 10.32
N SER A 66 -18.36 25.86 10.65
CA SER A 66 -16.89 25.81 10.57
C SER A 66 -16.47 25.20 9.24
N ASN A 67 -15.66 25.93 8.46
CA ASN A 67 -15.22 25.48 7.14
C ASN A 67 -13.97 24.61 7.26
N VAL A 68 -14.16 23.28 7.31
CA VAL A 68 -13.07 22.29 7.40
C VAL A 68 -13.30 21.21 6.35
N SER A 69 -12.25 20.88 5.59
CA SER A 69 -12.32 19.81 4.59
C SER A 69 -12.24 18.42 5.25
N ASN A 70 -12.73 17.38 4.57
CA ASN A 70 -12.61 16.01 5.09
C ASN A 70 -11.13 15.62 5.24
N ILE A 71 -10.28 16.05 4.30
CA ILE A 71 -8.84 15.81 4.33
C ILE A 71 -8.21 16.41 5.59
N ASP A 72 -8.54 17.65 5.94
CA ASP A 72 -7.95 18.36 7.08
C ASP A 72 -8.37 17.71 8.40
N ALA A 73 -9.66 17.39 8.55
CA ALA A 73 -10.17 16.74 9.75
C ALA A 73 -9.62 15.31 9.91
N ALA A 74 -9.58 14.52 8.82
CA ALA A 74 -8.98 13.19 8.86
C ALA A 74 -7.49 13.25 9.18
N ASN A 75 -6.76 14.20 8.60
CA ASN A 75 -5.35 14.42 8.96
C ASN A 75 -5.18 14.67 10.46
N ALA A 76 -6.07 15.47 11.05
CA ALA A 76 -6.00 15.78 12.46
C ALA A 76 -6.29 14.56 13.35
N ILE A 77 -7.31 13.77 13.01
CA ILE A 77 -7.68 12.55 13.74
C ILE A 77 -6.57 11.49 13.65
N GLU A 78 -6.01 11.27 12.47
CA GLU A 78 -4.91 10.32 12.27
C GLU A 78 -3.64 10.72 13.01
N ALA A 79 -3.27 12.01 12.93
CA ALA A 79 -2.12 12.55 13.64
C ALA A 79 -2.28 12.41 15.16
N LEU A 80 -3.48 12.68 15.67
CA LEU A 80 -3.82 12.53 17.07
C LEU A 80 -3.74 11.06 17.53
N GLY A 81 -4.26 10.13 16.74
CA GLY A 81 -4.15 8.70 17.01
C GLY A 81 -2.70 8.21 17.06
N CYS A 82 -1.88 8.60 16.07
CA CYS A 82 -0.46 8.24 16.05
C CYS A 82 0.31 8.88 17.22
N TYR A 83 0.00 10.13 17.58
CA TYR A 83 0.57 10.79 18.74
C TYR A 83 0.27 10.02 20.03
N TYR A 84 -0.97 9.57 20.25
CA TYR A 84 -1.31 8.79 21.43
C TYR A 84 -0.60 7.43 21.49
N ALA A 85 -0.46 6.74 20.35
CA ALA A 85 0.30 5.49 20.28
C ALA A 85 1.78 5.69 20.64
N LEU A 86 2.38 6.81 20.21
CA LEU A 86 3.78 7.15 20.52
C LEU A 86 3.97 7.62 21.97
N LYS A 87 3.03 8.42 22.50
CA LYS A 87 3.10 8.94 23.88
C LYS A 87 3.05 7.81 24.92
N GLN A 88 2.38 6.71 24.60
CA GLN A 88 2.29 5.53 25.46
C GLN A 88 3.49 4.57 25.29
N ASN A 89 4.55 4.95 24.55
CA ASN A 89 5.73 4.12 24.21
C ASN A 89 5.42 2.77 23.53
N ASN A 90 4.18 2.53 23.12
CA ASN A 90 3.75 1.25 22.53
C ASN A 90 3.90 1.21 21.00
N GLY A 91 4.31 2.32 20.36
CA GLY A 91 4.20 2.48 18.90
C GLY A 91 5.51 2.65 18.13
N GLN A 92 6.68 2.60 18.77
CA GLN A 92 7.94 2.66 18.02
C GLN A 92 8.15 1.36 17.24
N GLY A 93 8.40 1.48 15.93
CA GLY A 93 8.63 0.33 15.05
C GLY A 93 7.37 -0.37 14.53
N ASP A 94 6.19 -0.10 15.09
CA ASP A 94 4.93 -0.71 14.61
C ASP A 94 4.46 -0.05 13.31
N ALA A 95 4.25 -0.86 12.25
CA ALA A 95 3.84 -0.40 10.93
C ALA A 95 2.47 0.31 10.89
N ARG A 96 1.62 0.15 11.92
CA ARG A 96 0.33 0.86 12.07
C ARG A 96 0.53 2.31 12.52
N VAL A 97 1.66 2.63 13.15
CA VAL A 97 1.95 3.96 13.70
C VAL A 97 2.84 4.70 12.72
N ARG A 98 2.38 5.86 12.24
CA ARG A 98 3.14 6.69 11.30
C ARG A 98 3.60 8.01 11.92
N GLY A 99 4.65 8.59 11.35
CA GLY A 99 5.10 9.93 11.72
C GLY A 99 5.88 9.98 13.04
N SER A 100 6.52 8.87 13.43
CA SER A 100 7.32 8.75 14.66
C SER A 100 8.36 9.87 14.79
N GLU A 101 9.08 10.19 13.72
CA GLU A 101 10.08 11.26 13.70
C GLU A 101 9.44 12.64 13.87
N LYS A 102 8.39 12.94 13.10
CA LYS A 102 7.74 14.26 13.10
C LYS A 102 6.92 14.54 14.36
N LEU A 103 6.47 13.51 15.06
CA LEU A 103 5.68 13.65 16.29
C LEU A 103 6.54 13.55 17.57
N ARG A 104 7.82 13.14 17.45
CA ARG A 104 8.73 13.03 18.59
C ARG A 104 8.86 14.36 19.33
N GLY A 105 8.63 14.35 20.64
CA GLY A 105 8.78 15.52 21.51
C GLY A 105 7.74 16.62 21.31
N LYS A 106 6.74 16.44 20.43
CA LYS A 106 5.65 17.43 20.28
C LYS A 106 4.64 17.30 21.42
N ALA A 107 4.15 18.44 21.90
CA ALA A 107 3.08 18.55 22.89
C ALA A 107 2.29 19.85 22.67
N ASN A 108 1.19 20.04 23.40
CA ASN A 108 0.43 21.29 23.46
C ASN A 108 -0.09 21.85 22.12
N PHE A 109 -0.28 21.01 21.10
CA PHE A 109 -0.86 21.43 19.83
C PHE A 109 -2.39 21.32 19.84
N ASN A 110 -3.04 22.02 18.91
CA ASN A 110 -4.50 22.04 18.77
C ASN A 110 -4.97 21.49 17.41
N PHE A 111 -6.28 21.42 17.22
CA PHE A 111 -6.89 20.91 15.98
C PHE A 111 -6.37 21.59 14.72
N LYS A 112 -6.29 22.92 14.69
CA LYS A 112 -5.80 23.69 13.53
C LYS A 112 -4.36 23.33 13.16
N THR A 113 -3.52 23.05 14.15
CA THR A 113 -2.13 22.61 13.94
C THR A 113 -2.09 21.22 13.34
N LEU A 114 -2.93 20.31 13.83
CA LEU A 114 -3.04 18.93 13.35
C LEU A 114 -3.63 18.82 11.94
N CYS A 115 -4.44 19.78 11.51
CA CYS A 115 -4.94 19.86 10.13
C CYS A 115 -3.85 20.15 9.09
N LYS A 116 -2.70 20.74 9.49
CA LYS A 116 -1.70 21.19 8.52
C LYS A 116 -1.11 20.01 7.72
N PRO A 117 -1.01 20.13 6.39
CA PRO A 117 -0.33 19.15 5.56
C PRO A 117 1.09 18.89 6.06
N GLY A 118 1.50 17.61 6.08
CA GLY A 118 2.86 17.24 6.47
C GLY A 118 3.16 17.31 7.97
N PHE A 119 2.18 17.67 8.83
CA PHE A 119 2.40 17.81 10.28
C PHE A 119 2.93 16.53 10.94
N TYR A 120 2.36 15.37 10.61
CA TYR A 120 2.79 14.07 11.13
C TYR A 120 3.40 13.18 10.05
N VAL A 121 2.88 13.20 8.82
CA VAL A 121 3.41 12.41 7.69
C VAL A 121 3.16 13.09 6.36
N SER A 122 3.95 12.69 5.36
CA SER A 122 3.74 13.04 3.95
C SER A 122 2.73 12.10 3.26
N GLN A 123 2.65 10.84 3.70
CA GLN A 123 1.70 9.84 3.20
C GLN A 123 0.76 9.36 4.32
N PRO A 124 -0.44 9.96 4.43
CA PRO A 124 -1.40 9.62 5.46
C PRO A 124 -2.08 8.26 5.26
N MET A 125 -2.62 7.69 6.34
CA MET A 125 -3.25 6.37 6.34
C MET A 125 -4.49 6.30 5.43
N ARG A 126 -5.29 7.37 5.39
CA ARG A 126 -6.50 7.53 4.56
C ARG A 126 -6.28 7.40 3.06
N MET A 127 -5.06 7.60 2.56
CA MET A 127 -4.82 7.46 1.11
C MET A 127 -5.09 6.03 0.63
N GLY A 128 -4.93 5.04 1.51
CA GLY A 128 -5.27 3.65 1.21
C GLY A 128 -6.74 3.27 1.43
N THR A 129 -7.57 4.14 2.01
CA THR A 129 -8.92 3.76 2.45
C THR A 129 -10.03 4.13 1.46
N GLY A 130 -9.75 4.98 0.47
CA GLY A 130 -10.78 5.56 -0.41
C GLY A 130 -11.72 4.54 -1.05
N GLN A 131 -11.14 3.52 -1.69
CA GLN A 131 -11.89 2.43 -2.32
C GLN A 131 -12.73 1.65 -1.28
N ALA A 132 -12.13 1.31 -0.14
CA ALA A 132 -12.80 0.51 0.90
C ALA A 132 -13.97 1.25 1.55
N LEU A 133 -13.84 2.56 1.76
CA LEU A 133 -14.92 3.37 2.30
C LEU A 133 -16.16 3.34 1.41
N LEU A 134 -15.97 3.39 0.08
CA LEU A 134 -17.05 3.32 -0.91
C LEU A 134 -17.58 1.89 -1.05
N ALA A 135 -16.70 0.91 -1.26
CA ALA A 135 -17.07 -0.48 -1.51
C ALA A 135 -17.83 -1.12 -0.32
N LEU A 136 -17.48 -0.74 0.90
CA LEU A 136 -18.16 -1.20 2.12
C LEU A 136 -19.41 -0.37 2.46
N GLY A 137 -19.75 0.64 1.65
CA GLY A 137 -20.89 1.52 1.88
C GLY A 137 -20.79 2.35 3.17
N LEU A 138 -19.58 2.59 3.67
CA LEU A 138 -19.33 3.46 4.83
C LEU A 138 -19.54 4.93 4.46
N VAL A 139 -19.22 5.29 3.22
CA VAL A 139 -19.45 6.61 2.65
C VAL A 139 -20.18 6.53 1.32
N ARG A 140 -20.75 7.65 0.90
CA ARG A 140 -21.27 7.88 -0.45
C ARG A 140 -20.59 9.08 -1.08
N ALA A 141 -20.40 9.06 -2.39
CA ALA A 141 -19.89 10.19 -3.17
C ALA A 141 -20.22 10.04 -4.66
N GLN A 142 -20.20 11.15 -5.40
CA GLN A 142 -20.31 11.18 -6.87
C GLN A 142 -18.96 10.93 -7.58
N GLY A 143 -17.94 10.47 -6.85
CA GLY A 143 -16.61 10.20 -7.36
C GLY A 143 -15.63 9.77 -6.26
N GLU A 144 -14.38 9.52 -6.62
CA GLU A 144 -13.37 8.92 -5.72
C GLU A 144 -12.60 9.93 -4.86
N ARG A 145 -12.86 11.24 -5.03
CA ARG A 145 -12.18 12.28 -4.25
C ARG A 145 -12.62 12.24 -2.80
N PHE A 146 -11.68 12.07 -1.87
CA PHE A 146 -11.93 11.97 -0.43
C PHE A 146 -12.75 13.14 0.16
N ASN A 147 -12.55 14.37 -0.35
CA ASN A 147 -13.33 15.55 0.07
C ASN A 147 -14.80 15.53 -0.38
N ALA A 148 -15.17 14.67 -1.34
CA ALA A 148 -16.54 14.49 -1.78
C ALA A 148 -17.30 13.44 -0.94
N PHE A 149 -16.62 12.74 -0.02
CA PHE A 149 -17.23 11.69 0.78
C PHE A 149 -18.18 12.26 1.83
N ALA A 150 -19.34 11.61 1.96
CA ALA A 150 -20.30 11.84 3.03
C ALA A 150 -20.61 10.52 3.74
N CYS A 151 -20.68 10.53 5.07
CA CYS A 151 -21.06 9.34 5.83
C CYS A 151 -22.45 8.83 5.42
N THR A 152 -22.59 7.51 5.29
CA THR A 152 -23.88 6.84 5.21
C THR A 152 -24.43 6.57 6.62
N ALA A 153 -25.68 6.11 6.71
CA ALA A 153 -26.23 5.64 7.99
C ALA A 153 -25.38 4.52 8.61
N PHE A 154 -24.93 3.57 7.77
CA PHE A 154 -24.03 2.51 8.21
C PHE A 154 -22.65 3.04 8.64
N GLY A 155 -22.14 4.07 7.96
CA GLY A 155 -20.91 4.74 8.37
C GLY A 155 -20.99 5.33 9.78
N HIS A 156 -22.12 5.96 10.11
CA HIS A 156 -22.39 6.46 11.47
C HIS A 156 -22.53 5.33 12.49
N GLU A 157 -23.28 4.28 12.17
CA GLU A 157 -23.40 3.08 13.00
C GLU A 157 -22.03 2.46 13.31
N PHE A 158 -21.15 2.36 12.31
CA PHE A 158 -19.80 1.85 12.50
C PHE A 158 -18.95 2.74 13.40
N VAL A 159 -19.00 4.06 13.23
CA VAL A 159 -18.28 5.00 14.12
C VAL A 159 -18.77 4.85 15.56
N ASN A 160 -20.09 4.85 15.78
CA ASN A 160 -20.69 4.70 17.10
C ASN A 160 -20.30 3.36 17.74
N ALA A 161 -20.37 2.25 16.99
CA ALA A 161 -19.94 0.94 17.46
C ALA A 161 -18.44 0.89 17.82
N CYS A 162 -17.59 1.63 17.09
CA CYS A 162 -16.17 1.73 17.41
C CYS A 162 -15.92 2.50 18.71
N CYS A 163 -16.73 3.53 18.98
CA CYS A 163 -16.64 4.36 20.18
C CYS A 163 -17.32 3.74 21.40
N GLY A 164 -18.27 2.82 21.19
CA GLY A 164 -19.12 2.30 22.27
C GLY A 164 -20.08 3.36 22.81
N ASP A 165 -20.44 4.35 22.00
CA ASP A 165 -21.31 5.46 22.36
C ASP A 165 -22.30 5.81 21.24
N ASP A 166 -23.24 6.72 21.53
CA ASP A 166 -24.20 7.24 20.55
C ASP A 166 -23.79 8.62 20.02
N GLY A 167 -22.52 8.75 19.60
CA GLY A 167 -21.95 9.98 19.02
C GLY A 167 -21.35 10.96 20.03
N ALA A 168 -21.20 10.57 21.30
CA ALA A 168 -20.65 11.41 22.36
C ALA A 168 -19.19 11.80 22.09
N LEU A 169 -18.36 10.88 21.60
CA LEU A 169 -16.99 11.19 21.18
C LEU A 169 -16.96 12.22 20.05
N LEU A 170 -17.79 12.03 19.03
CA LEU A 170 -17.85 12.93 17.88
C LEU A 170 -18.19 14.36 18.31
N GLU A 171 -19.12 14.47 19.27
CA GLU A 171 -19.50 15.72 19.92
C GLU A 171 -18.34 16.34 20.71
N GLU A 172 -17.61 15.55 21.52
CA GLU A 172 -16.44 16.00 22.26
C GLU A 172 -15.32 16.51 21.34
N LEU A 173 -15.04 15.79 20.25
CA LEU A 173 -14.04 16.18 19.24
C LEU A 173 -14.46 17.44 18.49
N ALA A 174 -15.74 17.60 18.17
CA ALA A 174 -16.25 18.81 17.54
C ALA A 174 -16.12 20.03 18.47
N GLN A 175 -16.44 19.88 19.76
CA GLN A 175 -16.26 20.95 20.74
C GLN A 175 -14.79 21.31 20.93
N TRP A 176 -13.91 20.32 21.06
CA TRP A 176 -12.46 20.54 21.16
C TRP A 176 -11.91 21.28 19.93
N ALA A 177 -12.30 20.85 18.73
CA ALA A 177 -11.88 21.48 17.48
C ALA A 177 -12.33 22.95 17.38
N GLN A 178 -13.54 23.27 17.84
CA GLN A 178 -14.07 24.64 17.83
C GLN A 178 -13.44 25.56 18.88
N ARG A 179 -13.18 25.04 20.08
CA ARG A 179 -12.53 25.80 21.16
C ARG A 179 -11.07 26.12 20.85
N GLY A 180 -10.44 25.33 19.97
CA GLY A 180 -9.01 25.48 19.67
C GLY A 180 -8.11 25.06 20.83
N ASP A 181 -8.65 24.24 21.73
CA ASP A 181 -7.99 23.75 22.93
C ASP A 181 -6.78 22.85 22.61
N SER A 182 -5.83 22.80 23.54
CA SER A 182 -4.73 21.81 23.47
C SER A 182 -5.28 20.39 23.48
N VAL A 183 -4.64 19.48 22.75
CA VAL A 183 -4.92 18.03 22.81
C VAL A 183 -4.88 17.46 24.23
N ASP A 184 -4.09 18.05 25.13
CA ASP A 184 -3.98 17.59 26.51
C ASP A 184 -5.26 17.88 27.35
N ARG A 185 -6.22 18.65 26.81
CA ARG A 185 -7.56 18.86 27.40
C ARG A 185 -8.59 17.80 26.99
N LEU A 186 -8.29 16.95 26.00
CA LEU A 186 -9.15 15.82 25.65
C LEU A 186 -9.15 14.79 26.77
N LYS A 187 -10.31 14.16 27.03
CA LYS A 187 -10.41 13.20 28.13
C LYS A 187 -9.57 11.95 27.85
N ALA A 188 -9.05 11.34 28.92
CA ALA A 188 -8.18 10.16 28.85
C ALA A 188 -8.71 9.00 27.96
N PRO A 189 -10.01 8.65 27.94
CA PRO A 189 -10.52 7.56 27.10
C PRO A 189 -10.28 7.77 25.60
N VAL A 190 -10.19 9.01 25.13
CA VAL A 190 -9.92 9.36 23.73
C VAL A 190 -8.57 8.81 23.27
N SER A 191 -7.58 8.75 24.17
CA SER A 191 -6.22 8.31 23.83
C SER A 191 -6.16 6.83 23.43
N GLY A 192 -6.79 5.96 24.21
CA GLY A 192 -6.93 4.55 23.86
C GLY A 192 -7.80 4.37 22.61
N LEU A 193 -8.89 5.12 22.52
CA LEU A 193 -9.84 4.94 21.42
C LEU A 193 -9.26 5.33 20.04
N LEU A 194 -8.43 6.36 19.96
CA LEU A 194 -7.85 6.82 18.68
C LEU A 194 -6.53 6.13 18.31
N SER A 195 -5.87 5.46 19.26
CA SER A 195 -4.62 4.77 18.99
C SER A 195 -4.79 3.70 17.89
N PRO A 196 -3.97 3.69 16.82
CA PRO A 196 -3.99 2.66 15.79
C PRO A 196 -3.68 1.25 16.30
N LEU A 197 -3.08 1.14 17.49
CA LEU A 197 -2.67 -0.13 18.11
C LEU A 197 -3.80 -0.80 18.89
N GLN A 198 -4.88 -0.06 19.17
CA GLN A 198 -5.96 -0.53 20.00
C GLN A 198 -6.98 -1.29 19.15
N VAL A 199 -7.25 -2.52 19.58
CA VAL A 199 -8.20 -3.42 18.93
C VAL A 199 -9.60 -2.80 19.00
N LEU A 200 -10.35 -2.87 17.91
CA LEU A 200 -11.73 -2.38 17.90
C LEU A 200 -12.63 -3.22 18.84
N PRO A 201 -13.68 -2.61 19.44
CA PRO A 201 -14.68 -3.34 20.20
C PRO A 201 -15.27 -4.51 19.40
N ALA A 202 -15.63 -5.59 20.10
CA ALA A 202 -16.13 -6.82 19.47
C ALA A 202 -17.34 -6.56 18.54
N GLN A 203 -18.25 -5.68 18.96
CA GLN A 203 -19.41 -5.28 18.14
C GLN A 203 -18.98 -4.62 16.82
N ALA A 204 -18.04 -3.67 16.87
CA ALA A 204 -17.52 -3.00 15.67
C ALA A 204 -16.79 -3.99 14.74
N ARG A 205 -16.01 -4.93 15.29
CA ARG A 205 -15.35 -5.99 14.51
C ARG A 205 -16.36 -6.89 13.83
N ALA A 206 -17.41 -7.32 14.54
CA ALA A 206 -18.47 -8.15 13.97
C ALA A 206 -19.28 -7.42 12.89
N LEU A 207 -19.55 -6.13 13.08
CA LEU A 207 -20.24 -5.28 12.10
C LEU A 207 -19.40 -5.13 10.82
N LEU A 208 -18.11 -4.81 10.96
CA LEU A 208 -17.21 -4.67 9.82
C LEU A 208 -16.94 -6.00 9.12
N SER A 209 -16.75 -7.10 9.85
CA SER A 209 -16.57 -8.43 9.27
C SER A 209 -17.74 -8.83 8.38
N ARG A 210 -18.98 -8.68 8.87
CA ARG A 210 -20.18 -8.95 8.06
C ARG A 210 -20.25 -8.05 6.84
N ARG A 211 -19.83 -6.79 6.96
CA ARG A 211 -19.86 -5.84 5.83
C ARG A 211 -18.84 -6.18 4.75
N ILE A 212 -17.67 -6.67 5.12
CA ILE A 212 -16.63 -7.09 4.16
C ILE A 212 -17.14 -8.24 3.29
N ASP A 213 -17.87 -9.19 3.89
CA ASP A 213 -18.38 -10.37 3.19
C ASP A 213 -19.69 -10.11 2.43
N ALA A 214 -20.36 -8.98 2.71
CA ALA A 214 -21.65 -8.66 2.12
C ALA A 214 -21.51 -8.22 0.65
N GLU A 215 -22.31 -8.83 -0.22
CA GLU A 215 -22.50 -8.38 -1.60
C GLU A 215 -23.56 -7.27 -1.62
N LEU A 216 -23.11 -6.01 -1.57
CA LEU A 216 -24.01 -4.84 -1.58
C LEU A 216 -24.52 -4.50 -2.98
N SER A 217 -23.77 -4.89 -4.02
CA SER A 217 -24.09 -4.76 -5.44
C SER A 217 -23.21 -5.73 -6.22
N PRO A 218 -23.53 -6.15 -7.46
CA PRO A 218 -22.66 -7.06 -8.23
C PRO A 218 -21.21 -6.57 -8.40
N ALA A 219 -20.98 -5.25 -8.36
CA ALA A 219 -19.65 -4.64 -8.44
C ALA A 219 -18.94 -4.50 -7.08
N SER A 220 -19.60 -4.88 -5.98
CA SER A 220 -19.08 -4.68 -4.63
C SER A 220 -18.04 -5.72 -4.25
N GLY A 221 -18.09 -6.93 -4.81
CA GLY A 221 -17.07 -7.97 -4.66
C GLY A 221 -17.02 -8.61 -3.27
N GLY A 222 -18.13 -8.60 -2.53
CA GLY A 222 -18.25 -9.19 -1.19
C GLY A 222 -18.02 -10.71 -1.17
N LEU A 223 -18.63 -11.43 -2.12
CA LEU A 223 -18.47 -12.87 -2.28
C LEU A 223 -17.01 -13.26 -2.54
N ARG A 224 -16.33 -12.51 -3.42
CA ARG A 224 -14.90 -12.69 -3.69
C ARG A 224 -14.05 -12.47 -2.44
N ARG A 225 -14.34 -11.44 -1.64
CA ARG A 225 -13.63 -11.21 -0.37
C ARG A 225 -13.87 -12.31 0.65
N ALA A 226 -15.12 -12.80 0.76
CA ALA A 226 -15.47 -13.90 1.66
C ALA A 226 -14.74 -15.19 1.28
N ALA A 227 -14.71 -15.54 -0.01
CA ALA A 227 -13.97 -16.68 -0.54
C ALA A 227 -12.48 -16.62 -0.22
N ILE A 228 -11.83 -15.46 -0.46
CA ILE A 228 -10.41 -15.26 -0.14
C ILE A 228 -10.14 -15.39 1.37
N ARG A 229 -11.01 -14.82 2.22
CA ARG A 229 -10.85 -14.97 3.68
C ARG A 229 -10.94 -16.44 4.09
N GLY A 230 -11.89 -17.19 3.54
CA GLY A 230 -12.02 -18.64 3.78
C GLY A 230 -10.77 -19.41 3.35
N TRP A 231 -10.35 -19.22 2.10
CA TRP A 231 -9.17 -19.89 1.53
C TRP A 231 -7.88 -19.58 2.29
N VAL A 232 -7.60 -18.30 2.58
CA VAL A 232 -6.36 -17.93 3.27
C VAL A 232 -6.34 -18.46 4.70
N ARG A 233 -7.48 -18.51 5.40
CA ARG A 233 -7.56 -19.16 6.73
C ARG A 233 -7.24 -20.65 6.64
N ALA A 234 -7.83 -21.36 5.68
CA ALA A 234 -7.57 -22.78 5.47
C ALA A 234 -6.09 -23.05 5.17
N ARG A 235 -5.45 -22.17 4.39
CA ARG A 235 -4.04 -22.28 4.05
C ARG A 235 -3.11 -21.91 5.21
N HIS A 236 -3.45 -20.88 5.99
CA HIS A 236 -2.71 -20.53 7.20
C HIS A 236 -2.80 -21.64 8.27
N ALA A 237 -3.87 -22.44 8.29
CA ALA A 237 -3.99 -23.59 9.18
C ALA A 237 -3.09 -24.78 8.77
N LYS A 238 -2.55 -24.77 7.55
CA LYS A 238 -1.67 -25.82 6.98
C LYS A 238 -0.51 -25.18 6.19
N PRO A 239 0.40 -24.45 6.85
CA PRO A 239 1.45 -23.68 6.17
C PRO A 239 2.43 -24.56 5.37
N GLU A 240 2.59 -25.83 5.76
CA GLU A 240 3.43 -26.82 5.08
C GLU A 240 2.84 -27.37 3.78
N ALA A 241 1.55 -27.13 3.53
CA ALA A 241 0.90 -27.62 2.32
C ALA A 241 1.49 -26.95 1.08
N VAL A 242 1.99 -27.75 0.15
CA VAL A 242 2.48 -27.27 -1.15
C VAL A 242 1.35 -26.51 -1.85
N PHE A 243 1.70 -25.42 -2.52
CA PHE A 243 0.77 -24.66 -3.33
C PHE A 243 0.83 -25.12 -4.79
N ASP A 244 -0.32 -25.38 -5.40
CA ASP A 244 -0.44 -25.60 -6.83
C ASP A 244 -1.63 -24.81 -7.39
N TRP A 245 -1.41 -24.07 -8.48
CA TRP A 245 -2.47 -23.35 -9.20
C TRP A 245 -3.48 -24.30 -9.87
N ALA A 246 -3.12 -25.56 -10.11
CA ALA A 246 -4.03 -26.58 -10.62
C ALA A 246 -5.07 -27.02 -9.56
N GLU A 247 -4.74 -26.86 -8.28
CA GLU A 247 -5.61 -27.23 -7.16
C GLU A 247 -6.43 -26.03 -6.68
N ARG A 248 -7.49 -25.70 -7.44
CA ARG A 248 -8.42 -24.62 -7.06
C ARG A 248 -9.22 -24.98 -5.80
N PRO A 249 -9.29 -24.09 -4.78
CA PRO A 249 -10.20 -24.24 -3.64
C PRO A 249 -11.68 -24.16 -4.04
N ASP A 250 -12.54 -24.96 -3.41
CA ASP A 250 -13.97 -25.00 -3.74
C ASP A 250 -14.68 -23.66 -3.50
N GLU A 251 -14.23 -22.88 -2.52
CA GLU A 251 -14.83 -21.61 -2.13
C GLU A 251 -14.57 -20.49 -3.15
N ILE A 252 -13.52 -20.59 -3.97
CA ILE A 252 -13.16 -19.57 -4.96
C ILE A 252 -13.69 -20.01 -6.32
N ASP A 253 -14.61 -19.24 -6.90
CA ASP A 253 -15.14 -19.57 -8.22
C ASP A 253 -14.04 -19.61 -9.31
N PRO A 254 -14.24 -20.39 -10.39
CA PRO A 254 -13.23 -20.53 -11.43
C PRO A 254 -12.76 -19.20 -12.03
N GLU A 255 -13.66 -18.23 -12.23
CA GLU A 255 -13.31 -16.95 -12.82
C GLU A 255 -12.39 -16.15 -11.90
N HIS A 256 -12.70 -16.10 -10.60
CA HIS A 256 -11.87 -15.43 -9.61
C HIS A 256 -10.53 -16.14 -9.39
N TRP A 257 -10.50 -17.47 -9.40
CA TRP A 257 -9.24 -18.22 -9.31
C TRP A 257 -8.29 -17.87 -10.46
N ASN A 258 -8.83 -17.77 -11.66
CA ASN A 258 -8.05 -17.37 -12.82
C ASN A 258 -7.58 -15.92 -12.71
N ASP A 259 -8.41 -14.99 -12.21
CA ASP A 259 -7.95 -13.62 -11.95
C ASP A 259 -6.76 -13.56 -10.98
N LEU A 260 -6.73 -14.41 -9.94
CA LEU A 260 -5.61 -14.50 -9.01
C LEU A 260 -4.34 -15.03 -9.69
N HIS A 261 -4.48 -16.10 -10.47
CA HIS A 261 -3.37 -16.72 -11.18
C HIS A 261 -2.77 -15.78 -12.22
N TYR A 262 -3.60 -15.12 -13.03
CA TYR A 262 -3.15 -14.13 -14.02
C TYR A 262 -2.45 -12.95 -13.38
N GLY A 263 -2.98 -12.45 -12.26
CA GLY A 263 -2.32 -11.42 -11.49
C GLY A 263 -0.92 -11.86 -11.05
N ALA A 264 -0.79 -13.10 -10.55
CA ALA A 264 0.50 -13.63 -10.13
C ALA A 264 1.51 -13.78 -11.27
N LEU A 265 1.08 -14.31 -12.43
CA LEU A 265 1.91 -14.38 -13.63
C LEU A 265 2.36 -12.98 -14.07
N PHE A 266 1.46 -12.00 -14.05
CA PHE A 266 1.82 -10.62 -14.42
C PHE A 266 2.82 -9.99 -13.45
N PHE A 267 2.65 -10.21 -12.14
CA PHE A 267 3.59 -9.71 -11.14
C PHE A 267 4.97 -10.40 -11.24
N GLN A 268 5.04 -11.65 -11.70
CA GLN A 268 6.31 -12.30 -12.06
C GLN A 268 7.01 -11.59 -13.25
N VAL A 269 6.27 -11.24 -14.31
CA VAL A 269 6.83 -10.48 -15.44
C VAL A 269 7.34 -9.12 -14.98
N GLN A 270 6.59 -8.43 -14.12
CA GLN A 270 7.00 -7.15 -13.54
C GLN A 270 8.32 -7.27 -12.76
N ASP A 271 8.43 -8.24 -11.85
CA ASP A 271 9.64 -8.44 -11.05
C ASP A 271 10.83 -8.81 -11.94
N ALA A 272 10.65 -9.73 -12.91
CA ALA A 272 11.70 -10.09 -13.85
C ALA A 272 12.17 -8.90 -14.70
N ALA A 273 11.28 -7.97 -15.07
CA ALA A 273 11.64 -6.75 -15.78
C ALA A 273 12.47 -5.79 -14.90
N TYR A 274 12.15 -5.70 -13.60
CA TYR A 274 12.97 -4.96 -12.66
C TYR A 274 14.37 -5.57 -12.52
N ASP A 275 14.48 -6.89 -12.51
CA ASP A 275 15.78 -7.58 -12.44
C ASP A 275 16.65 -7.32 -13.66
N VAL A 276 16.08 -7.29 -14.87
CA VAL A 276 16.80 -6.89 -16.09
C VAL A 276 17.36 -5.47 -15.94
N LEU A 277 16.53 -4.50 -15.55
CA LEU A 277 16.95 -3.11 -15.38
C LEU A 277 17.97 -2.95 -14.23
N ASN A 278 17.85 -3.71 -13.15
CA ASN A 278 18.82 -3.76 -12.06
C ASN A 278 20.17 -4.31 -12.54
N ALA A 279 20.17 -5.37 -13.34
CA ALA A 279 21.39 -5.94 -13.89
C ALA A 279 22.10 -4.97 -14.85
N VAL A 280 21.35 -4.25 -15.69
CA VAL A 280 21.90 -3.20 -16.57
C VAL A 280 22.53 -2.07 -15.74
N GLU A 281 21.80 -1.57 -14.73
CA GLU A 281 22.32 -0.50 -13.87
C GLU A 281 23.59 -0.92 -13.14
N GLN A 282 23.62 -2.11 -12.53
CA GLN A 282 24.79 -2.63 -11.83
C GLN A 282 25.99 -2.83 -12.76
N HIS A 283 25.75 -3.27 -14.00
CA HIS A 283 26.80 -3.36 -15.00
C HIS A 283 27.31 -1.98 -15.42
N MET A 284 26.44 -0.99 -15.60
CA MET A 284 26.85 0.38 -15.93
C MET A 284 27.63 1.04 -14.80
N ALA A 285 27.29 0.76 -13.54
CA ALA A 285 27.95 1.35 -12.37
C ALA A 285 29.45 1.01 -12.27
N VAL A 286 29.89 -0.11 -12.86
CA VAL A 286 31.31 -0.51 -12.88
C VAL A 286 32.07 0.01 -14.11
N LEU A 287 31.37 0.52 -15.13
CA LEU A 287 32.01 1.04 -16.34
C LEU A 287 32.49 2.48 -16.13
N SER A 288 33.70 2.80 -16.58
CA SER A 288 34.25 4.16 -16.51
C SER A 288 33.43 5.18 -17.32
N THR A 289 32.79 4.74 -18.40
CA THR A 289 31.92 5.56 -19.25
C THR A 289 30.49 5.64 -18.74
N GLN A 290 30.09 4.76 -17.81
CA GLN A 290 28.71 4.59 -17.32
C GLN A 290 27.67 4.55 -18.45
N ARG A 291 28.04 3.97 -19.59
CA ARG A 291 27.24 3.90 -20.81
C ARG A 291 27.11 2.46 -21.24
N PHE A 292 25.92 2.08 -21.68
CA PHE A 292 25.67 0.77 -22.29
C PHE A 292 25.11 0.95 -23.70
N GLU A 293 25.81 0.44 -24.71
CA GLU A 293 25.39 0.55 -26.10
C GLU A 293 24.52 -0.64 -26.50
N LEU A 294 23.33 -0.37 -27.03
CA LEU A 294 22.43 -1.40 -27.57
C LEU A 294 23.05 -2.07 -28.81
N GLY A 295 22.88 -3.38 -28.93
CA GLY A 295 23.44 -4.19 -30.02
C GLY A 295 24.87 -4.69 -29.74
N CYS A 296 25.49 -4.33 -28.61
CA CYS A 296 26.72 -4.97 -28.17
C CYS A 296 26.45 -6.39 -27.63
N VAL A 297 27.52 -7.16 -27.45
CA VAL A 297 27.43 -8.46 -26.79
C VAL A 297 26.93 -8.25 -25.35
N LEU A 298 25.85 -8.95 -25.00
CA LEU A 298 25.25 -8.84 -23.67
C LEU A 298 26.12 -9.55 -22.62
N PRO A 299 26.41 -8.89 -21.49
CA PRO A 299 26.94 -9.57 -20.32
C PRO A 299 26.04 -10.73 -19.89
N GLU A 300 26.65 -11.83 -19.45
CA GLU A 300 25.95 -13.08 -19.10
C GLU A 300 24.77 -12.83 -18.15
N ARG A 301 25.00 -12.04 -17.09
CA ARG A 301 23.96 -11.71 -16.12
C ARG A 301 22.74 -11.03 -16.75
N ILE A 302 22.95 -10.06 -17.65
CA ILE A 302 21.87 -9.36 -18.34
C ILE A 302 21.14 -10.34 -19.28
N SER A 303 21.89 -11.17 -20.01
CA SER A 303 21.32 -12.18 -20.90
C SER A 303 20.46 -13.20 -20.15
N THR A 304 20.89 -13.66 -18.97
CA THR A 304 20.12 -14.58 -18.12
C THR A 304 18.80 -13.97 -17.67
N HIS A 305 18.82 -12.73 -17.17
CA HIS A 305 17.59 -12.06 -16.75
C HIS A 305 16.63 -11.78 -17.92
N ILE A 306 17.16 -11.45 -19.12
CA ILE A 306 16.33 -11.27 -20.32
C ILE A 306 15.66 -12.59 -20.72
N THR A 307 16.39 -13.71 -20.70
CA THR A 307 15.82 -15.03 -21.00
C THR A 307 14.70 -15.38 -20.01
N HIS A 308 14.92 -15.15 -18.72
CA HIS A 308 13.90 -15.39 -17.70
C HIS A 308 12.67 -14.49 -17.88
N LEU A 309 12.85 -13.20 -18.15
CA LEU A 309 11.76 -12.28 -18.45
C LEU A 309 10.92 -12.75 -19.64
N ARG A 310 11.56 -13.17 -20.74
CA ARG A 310 10.86 -13.72 -21.92
C ARG A 310 10.05 -14.95 -21.59
N GLU A 311 10.59 -15.85 -20.77
CA GLU A 311 9.87 -17.05 -20.31
C GLU A 311 8.62 -16.68 -19.52
N MET A 312 8.74 -15.80 -18.52
CA MET A 312 7.58 -15.37 -17.71
C MET A 312 6.53 -14.66 -18.56
N ALA A 313 6.96 -13.81 -19.50
CA ALA A 313 6.06 -13.11 -20.40
C ALA A 313 5.30 -14.08 -21.33
N ARG A 314 5.96 -15.14 -21.81
CA ARG A 314 5.29 -16.21 -22.58
C ARG A 314 4.30 -16.98 -21.75
N LEU A 315 4.63 -17.37 -20.52
CA LEU A 315 3.69 -18.06 -19.62
C LEU A 315 2.42 -17.22 -19.39
N PHE A 316 2.56 -15.90 -19.24
CA PHE A 316 1.42 -14.99 -19.14
C PHE A 316 0.59 -14.96 -20.43
N LEU A 317 1.24 -14.86 -21.59
CA LEU A 317 0.56 -14.77 -22.89
C LEU A 317 -0.09 -16.09 -23.32
N ASP A 318 0.51 -17.24 -23.02
CA ASP A 318 0.05 -18.57 -23.44
C ASP A 318 -1.11 -19.12 -22.61
N ASN A 319 -1.51 -18.40 -21.56
CA ASN A 319 -2.60 -18.82 -20.71
C ASN A 319 -3.95 -18.84 -21.50
N PRO A 320 -4.71 -19.95 -21.47
CA PRO A 320 -5.86 -20.18 -22.36
C PRO A 320 -7.06 -19.24 -22.14
N GLN A 321 -7.12 -18.50 -21.04
CA GLN A 321 -8.21 -17.57 -20.72
C GLN A 321 -7.95 -16.11 -21.13
N ARG A 322 -7.41 -15.91 -22.32
CA ARG A 322 -6.96 -14.59 -22.85
C ARG A 322 -8.04 -13.49 -22.87
N GLN A 323 -9.32 -13.82 -22.78
CA GLN A 323 -10.43 -12.88 -22.98
C GLN A 323 -10.51 -11.77 -21.93
N ARG A 324 -9.81 -11.90 -20.80
CA ARG A 324 -9.84 -10.92 -19.71
C ARG A 324 -8.47 -10.25 -19.48
N ILE A 325 -7.51 -10.39 -20.38
CA ILE A 325 -6.19 -9.75 -20.23
C ILE A 325 -6.33 -8.23 -20.33
N ASP A 326 -5.71 -7.51 -19.38
CA ASP A 326 -5.62 -6.06 -19.45
C ASP A 326 -4.78 -5.63 -20.68
N PRO A 327 -5.25 -4.68 -21.51
CA PRO A 327 -4.52 -4.28 -22.72
C PRO A 327 -3.09 -3.79 -22.46
N VAL A 328 -2.87 -3.06 -21.36
CA VAL A 328 -1.53 -2.56 -21.00
C VAL A 328 -0.63 -3.74 -20.62
N ALA A 329 -1.14 -4.69 -19.83
CA ALA A 329 -0.42 -5.91 -19.51
C ALA A 329 -0.05 -6.73 -20.75
N SER A 330 -1.01 -6.89 -21.67
CA SER A 330 -0.79 -7.59 -22.95
C SER A 330 0.32 -6.94 -23.76
N THR A 331 0.24 -5.63 -24.00
CA THR A 331 1.25 -4.89 -24.77
C THR A 331 2.63 -5.00 -24.11
N PHE A 332 2.72 -4.81 -22.79
CA PHE A 332 3.97 -4.93 -22.05
C PHE A 332 4.59 -6.34 -22.17
N CYS A 333 3.78 -7.39 -22.01
CA CYS A 333 4.28 -8.76 -22.14
C CYS A 333 4.74 -9.07 -23.58
N HIS A 334 4.07 -8.55 -24.61
CA HIS A 334 4.53 -8.72 -26.00
C HIS A 334 5.90 -8.05 -26.23
N GLU A 335 6.10 -6.83 -25.72
CA GLU A 335 7.41 -6.16 -25.77
C GLU A 335 8.49 -6.95 -25.02
N CYS A 336 8.15 -7.57 -23.89
CA CYS A 336 9.05 -8.43 -23.12
C CYS A 336 9.37 -9.75 -23.84
N THR A 337 8.63 -10.13 -24.87
CA THR A 337 8.90 -11.32 -25.69
C THR A 337 9.68 -11.04 -26.98
N ASP A 338 10.08 -9.78 -27.22
CA ASP A 338 10.82 -9.42 -28.44
C ASP A 338 12.09 -10.28 -28.59
N PRO A 339 12.29 -10.94 -29.75
CA PRO A 339 13.45 -11.80 -29.97
C PRO A 339 14.77 -11.00 -30.01
N ASP A 340 14.73 -9.73 -30.39
CA ASP A 340 15.88 -8.84 -30.33
C ASP A 340 15.99 -8.23 -28.93
N SER A 341 17.04 -8.64 -28.21
CA SER A 341 17.31 -8.14 -26.86
C SER A 341 17.56 -6.64 -26.83
N SER A 342 18.03 -6.04 -27.93
CA SER A 342 18.25 -4.59 -28.03
C SER A 342 16.91 -3.84 -28.01
N ASN A 343 15.92 -4.34 -28.76
CA ASN A 343 14.58 -3.75 -28.80
C ASN A 343 13.85 -3.92 -27.47
N LEU A 344 13.97 -5.08 -26.84
CA LEU A 344 13.43 -5.33 -25.51
C LEU A 344 14.01 -4.35 -24.48
N LEU A 345 15.33 -4.21 -24.42
CA LEU A 345 16.00 -3.29 -23.49
C LEU A 345 15.61 -1.84 -23.77
N ALA A 346 15.56 -1.43 -25.05
CA ALA A 346 15.10 -0.11 -25.44
C ALA A 346 13.67 0.17 -24.94
N SER A 347 12.76 -0.79 -25.09
CA SER A 347 11.36 -0.68 -24.63
C SER A 347 11.27 -0.55 -23.10
N LEU A 348 11.98 -1.40 -22.35
CA LEU A 348 11.99 -1.33 -20.88
C LEU A 348 12.53 0.01 -20.35
N VAL A 349 13.64 0.49 -20.92
CA VAL A 349 14.26 1.77 -20.51
C VAL A 349 13.36 2.94 -20.88
N SER A 350 12.74 2.93 -22.06
CA SER A 350 11.86 4.01 -22.53
C SER A 350 10.59 4.15 -21.68
N ARG A 351 10.11 3.05 -21.09
CA ARG A 351 8.94 3.04 -20.19
C ARG A 351 9.21 3.63 -18.81
N ASP A 352 10.46 3.64 -18.35
CA ASP A 352 10.83 4.17 -17.03
C ASP A 352 11.42 5.58 -17.12
N GLY A 353 12.53 5.72 -17.86
CA GLY A 353 13.22 7.00 -18.09
C GLY A 353 13.83 7.69 -16.86
N ARG A 354 13.73 7.12 -15.66
CA ARG A 354 14.17 7.77 -14.39
C ARG A 354 15.53 7.32 -13.93
N VAL A 355 15.73 6.00 -13.84
CA VAL A 355 17.01 5.42 -13.40
C VAL A 355 17.95 5.23 -14.58
N LEU A 356 17.41 4.74 -15.69
CA LEU A 356 18.11 4.57 -16.96
C LEU A 356 17.38 5.39 -18.02
N ARG A 357 18.13 6.00 -18.94
CA ARG A 357 17.57 6.79 -20.05
C ARG A 357 18.11 6.30 -21.38
N LEU A 358 17.26 6.26 -22.38
CA LEU A 358 17.64 5.90 -23.75
C LEU A 358 17.95 7.18 -24.54
N GLN A 359 19.14 7.25 -25.14
CA GLN A 359 19.54 8.30 -26.07
C GLN A 359 20.09 7.66 -27.35
N GLY A 360 19.28 7.60 -28.40
CA GLY A 360 19.63 6.89 -29.62
C GLY A 360 19.80 5.40 -29.34
N LYS A 361 21.02 4.87 -29.54
CA LYS A 361 21.36 3.47 -29.21
C LYS A 361 22.00 3.30 -27.84
N ASP A 362 22.17 4.38 -27.08
CA ASP A 362 22.87 4.34 -25.80
C ASP A 362 21.91 4.40 -24.63
N ILE A 363 22.11 3.52 -23.66
CA ILE A 363 21.54 3.63 -22.32
C ILE A 363 22.52 4.43 -21.46
N LEU A 364 22.01 5.49 -20.86
CA LEU A 364 22.75 6.44 -20.04
C LEU A 364 22.15 6.56 -18.62
N PRO A 365 22.91 7.07 -17.64
CA PRO A 365 22.41 7.32 -16.30
C PRO A 365 21.25 8.32 -16.29
N GLY A 366 20.17 7.95 -15.62
CA GLY A 366 19.04 8.82 -15.28
C GLY A 366 19.30 9.67 -14.04
N GLY A 367 18.35 10.55 -13.69
CA GLY A 367 18.45 11.41 -12.50
C GLY A 367 18.47 10.62 -11.18
N ALA A 368 17.94 9.40 -11.19
CA ALA A 368 17.90 8.50 -10.04
C ALA A 368 18.96 7.36 -10.09
N PHE A 369 19.93 7.43 -11.02
CA PHE A 369 20.98 6.43 -11.18
C PHE A 369 21.92 6.38 -9.98
N GLN A 370 22.19 5.19 -9.47
CA GLN A 370 23.15 5.01 -8.39
C GLN A 370 24.54 4.74 -8.96
N HIS A 371 25.45 5.68 -8.72
CA HIS A 371 26.83 5.65 -9.22
C HIS A 371 27.74 4.71 -8.40
N GLN A 372 27.15 3.83 -7.60
CA GLN A 372 27.85 2.87 -6.73
C GLN A 372 27.23 1.50 -6.92
N VAL A 373 28.06 0.46 -6.87
CA VAL A 373 27.59 -0.92 -6.81
C VAL A 373 26.91 -1.10 -5.45
N LEU A 374 25.60 -1.33 -5.46
CA LEU A 374 24.90 -1.76 -4.27
C LEU A 374 25.44 -3.14 -3.87
N GLU A 375 25.93 -3.28 -2.64
CA GLU A 375 25.69 -4.53 -1.93
C GLU A 375 24.18 -4.71 -1.93
N VAL A 376 23.71 -5.91 -2.28
CA VAL A 376 22.28 -6.23 -2.21
C VAL A 376 21.88 -6.08 -0.76
N ASP A 377 21.49 -4.87 -0.37
CA ASP A 377 20.78 -4.62 0.86
C ASP A 377 19.49 -5.39 0.66
N ILE A 378 19.45 -6.57 1.27
CA ILE A 378 18.23 -7.32 1.54
C ILE A 378 17.48 -6.50 2.60
N GLY A 379 17.24 -5.22 2.27
CA GLY A 379 16.72 -4.22 3.17
C GLY A 379 15.42 -4.78 3.63
N GLN A 380 15.32 -4.98 4.95
CA GLN A 380 14.27 -5.65 5.70
C GLN A 380 12.89 -5.38 5.11
N ALA A 381 12.57 -6.07 4.03
CA ALA A 381 11.22 -6.34 3.65
C ALA A 381 10.73 -7.15 4.84
N VAL A 382 9.64 -6.69 5.45
CA VAL A 382 8.89 -7.45 6.44
C VAL A 382 8.37 -8.70 5.71
N ILE A 383 9.26 -9.67 5.50
CA ILE A 383 9.09 -10.97 4.84
C ILE A 383 8.48 -11.96 5.83
N GLU A 384 8.52 -11.66 7.13
CA GLU A 384 7.99 -12.54 8.14
C GLU A 384 6.46 -12.49 8.13
N ALA A 385 5.91 -13.52 7.47
CA ALA A 385 4.54 -14.04 7.43
C ALA A 385 3.84 -14.01 6.05
N GLN A 386 4.62 -14.09 4.96
CA GLN A 386 4.12 -14.51 3.63
C GLN A 386 4.25 -16.02 3.36
N ALA A 387 4.88 -16.81 4.24
CA ALA A 387 5.22 -18.21 3.96
C ALA A 387 4.02 -19.11 3.56
N ALA A 388 2.80 -18.79 3.99
CA ALA A 388 1.61 -19.55 3.64
C ALA A 388 0.96 -19.14 2.30
N LEU A 389 1.26 -17.95 1.76
CA LEU A 389 0.62 -17.44 0.55
C LEU A 389 1.44 -17.78 -0.70
N PRO A 390 0.79 -17.98 -1.86
CA PRO A 390 1.50 -18.23 -3.10
C PRO A 390 2.45 -17.08 -3.45
N ALA A 391 3.63 -17.42 -3.99
CA ALA A 391 4.56 -16.43 -4.48
C ALA A 391 3.91 -15.57 -5.57
N TRP A 392 4.25 -14.27 -5.58
CA TRP A 392 3.70 -13.25 -6.49
C TRP A 392 2.18 -13.06 -6.44
N ILE A 393 1.44 -13.65 -5.50
CA ILE A 393 0.03 -13.32 -5.36
C ILE A 393 -0.14 -11.83 -5.06
N SER A 394 -1.26 -11.25 -5.51
CA SER A 394 -1.62 -9.87 -5.18
C SER A 394 -1.39 -9.58 -3.70
N HIS A 395 -0.62 -8.54 -3.43
CA HIS A 395 -0.37 -8.06 -2.07
C HIS A 395 -1.67 -7.72 -1.31
N ARG A 396 -2.78 -7.46 -2.01
CA ARG A 396 -4.08 -7.21 -1.37
C ARG A 396 -4.64 -8.46 -0.68
N VAL A 397 -4.31 -9.67 -1.14
CA VAL A 397 -4.67 -10.92 -0.45
C VAL A 397 -4.01 -10.95 0.94
N GLY A 398 -2.71 -10.66 1.00
CA GLY A 398 -2.00 -10.54 2.27
C GLY A 398 -2.54 -9.43 3.17
N ARG A 399 -2.94 -8.27 2.61
CA ARG A 399 -3.59 -7.20 3.38
C ARG A 399 -4.95 -7.60 3.93
N LEU A 400 -5.78 -8.29 3.13
CA LEU A 400 -7.08 -8.79 3.57
C LEU A 400 -6.92 -9.81 4.70
N HIS A 401 -5.90 -10.66 4.63
CA HIS A 401 -5.57 -11.58 5.72
C HIS A 401 -5.17 -10.86 7.01
N ARG A 402 -4.31 -9.85 6.95
CA ARG A 402 -3.95 -9.03 8.12
C ARG A 402 -5.17 -8.32 8.71
N LEU A 403 -6.06 -7.80 7.85
CA LEU A 403 -7.32 -7.20 8.28
C LEU A 403 -8.19 -8.25 8.98
N ASP A 404 -8.24 -9.47 8.47
CA ASP A 404 -8.98 -10.57 9.06
C ASP A 404 -8.44 -10.96 10.45
N LEU A 405 -7.12 -11.05 10.61
CA LEU A 405 -6.47 -11.24 11.91
C LEU A 405 -6.79 -10.10 12.88
N ASP A 406 -6.84 -8.86 12.42
CA ASP A 406 -7.21 -7.70 13.23
C ASP A 406 -8.67 -7.77 13.70
N LEU A 407 -9.57 -8.17 12.80
CA LEU A 407 -10.98 -8.41 13.12
C LEU A 407 -11.17 -9.57 14.11
N GLN A 408 -10.22 -10.50 14.19
CA GLN A 408 -10.18 -11.55 15.21
C GLN A 408 -9.48 -11.12 16.51
N GLY A 409 -8.82 -9.96 16.51
CA GLY A 409 -8.03 -9.47 17.66
C GLY A 409 -6.64 -10.11 17.77
N GLN A 410 -6.14 -10.74 16.71
CA GLN A 410 -4.91 -11.51 16.68
C GLN A 410 -3.74 -10.78 15.99
N LEU A 411 -3.99 -9.65 15.31
CA LEU A 411 -2.97 -8.95 14.51
C LEU A 411 -1.76 -8.51 15.33
N SER A 412 -1.94 -7.98 16.54
CA SER A 412 -0.80 -7.52 17.36
C SER A 412 0.15 -8.66 17.73
N ALA A 413 -0.39 -9.83 18.07
CA ALA A 413 0.42 -11.02 18.35
C ALA A 413 1.16 -11.49 17.09
N TRP A 414 0.51 -11.42 15.94
CA TRP A 414 1.09 -11.80 14.65
C TRP A 414 2.21 -10.86 14.16
N LEU A 415 2.11 -9.55 14.45
CA LEU A 415 3.13 -8.56 14.07
C LEU A 415 4.35 -8.56 14.99
N THR A 416 4.26 -9.20 16.15
CA THR A 416 5.38 -9.27 17.09
C THR A 416 6.29 -10.42 16.65
N PRO A 417 7.56 -10.17 16.29
CA PRO A 417 8.48 -11.26 15.95
C PRO A 417 8.59 -12.23 17.13
N ALA A 418 8.66 -13.53 16.84
CA ALA A 418 8.93 -14.52 17.88
C ALA A 418 10.27 -14.16 18.55
N PRO A 419 10.39 -14.28 19.89
CA PRO A 419 11.68 -14.06 20.54
C PRO A 419 12.70 -14.99 19.89
N ALA A 420 13.84 -14.43 19.46
CA ALA A 420 14.95 -15.21 18.93
C ALA A 420 15.28 -16.29 19.97
N VAL A 421 14.99 -17.54 19.64
CA VAL A 421 15.44 -18.68 20.43
C VAL A 421 16.95 -18.62 20.34
N ALA A 422 17.61 -18.30 21.45
CA ALA A 422 19.06 -18.40 21.55
C ALA A 422 19.40 -19.86 21.22
N ILE A 423 19.96 -20.07 20.03
CA ILE A 423 20.57 -21.33 19.67
C ILE A 423 21.78 -21.43 20.59
N GLU A 424 21.68 -22.24 21.65
CA GLU A 424 22.86 -22.64 22.40
C GLU A 424 23.84 -23.23 21.38
N GLU A 425 24.98 -22.57 21.21
CA GLU A 425 26.11 -23.13 20.48
C GLU A 425 26.48 -24.45 21.15
N VAL A 426 26.04 -25.56 20.55
CA VAL A 426 26.62 -26.86 20.84
C VAL A 426 28.00 -26.84 20.19
N SER A 427 29.01 -26.53 21.00
CA SER A 427 30.41 -26.72 20.66
C SER A 427 30.63 -28.17 20.25
N LEU A 428 31.08 -28.38 19.01
CA LEU A 428 31.78 -29.60 18.60
C LEU A 428 33.26 -29.27 18.42
#